data_AF-A0A662L1C5-F1
#
_entry.id   AF-A0A662L1C5-F1
#
_cell.length_a   1.000
_cell.length_b   1.000
_cell.length_c   1.000
_cell.angle_alpha   90.00
_cell.angle_beta   90.00
_cell.angle_gamma   90.00
#
_symmetry.space_group_name_H-M   'P 1'
#
loop_
_entity.id
_entity.type
_entity.pdbx_description
1 polymer ?
#
loop_
_entity_poly.entity_id
_entity_poly.type
_entity_poly.pdbx_seq_one_letter_code
_entity_poly.pdbx_strand_id
1 'polypeptide(L)'
;FCHLLLNMDGICDMECPEILTGDQQRIEWFCNHFAGAFLVPKDALLSHEIVKETKSEEWSQDVLKAIAKDFKVSPEVILRRLVIVGKVSPEFYSEMREFWKSLEAKTVKRGGRKPAKECIRKNSPVFVSYVLEAYDKDLISYHDVADYLSIRTKYIPEIRRLVRESA
;
A
#
# COMPACT_ATOMS: atom_id res chain seq x y z
N PHE A 1 0.60 13.50 -3.80
CA PHE A 1 1.22 14.74 -4.32
C PHE A 1 1.01 14.90 -5.82
N CYS A 2 1.37 13.92 -6.67
CA CYS A 2 1.12 14.03 -8.12
C CYS A 2 -0.37 14.23 -8.47
N HIS A 3 -1.29 13.43 -7.90
CA HIS A 3 -2.74 13.64 -8.06
C HIS A 3 -3.21 15.04 -7.61
N LEU A 4 -2.60 15.62 -6.57
CA LEU A 4 -2.89 16.98 -6.12
C LEU A 4 -2.43 18.03 -7.14
N LEU A 5 -1.24 17.87 -7.72
CA LEU A 5 -0.72 18.75 -8.77
C LEU A 5 -1.58 18.68 -10.05
N LEU A 6 -2.19 17.52 -10.32
CA LEU A 6 -3.12 17.34 -11.43
C LEU A 6 -4.55 17.81 -11.10
N ASN A 7 -4.80 18.30 -9.89
CA ASN A 7 -6.13 18.66 -9.39
C ASN A 7 -7.16 17.53 -9.60
N MET A 8 -6.74 16.28 -9.38
CA MET A 8 -7.56 15.09 -9.50
C MET A 8 -7.83 14.51 -8.12
N ASP A 9 -9.11 14.35 -7.79
CA ASP A 9 -9.53 13.66 -6.58
C ASP A 9 -9.04 12.21 -6.59
N GLY A 10 -8.88 11.65 -5.38
CA GLY A 10 -8.16 10.41 -5.06
C GLY A 10 -8.64 9.16 -5.79
N ILE A 11 -8.28 9.04 -7.06
CA ILE A 11 -8.11 7.79 -7.75
C ILE A 11 -6.86 7.19 -7.12
N CYS A 12 -7.04 6.21 -6.25
CA CYS A 12 -5.94 5.47 -5.65
C CYS A 12 -6.46 4.06 -5.39
N ASP A 13 -6.84 3.37 -6.47
CA ASP A 13 -7.13 1.94 -6.40
C ASP A 13 -5.81 1.16 -6.43
N MET A 14 -5.12 1.18 -5.29
CA MET A 14 -3.91 0.39 -5.02
C MET A 14 -4.15 -1.12 -5.15
N GLU A 15 -5.42 -1.57 -5.12
CA GLU A 15 -5.76 -3.00 -5.09
C GLU A 15 -6.16 -3.57 -6.46
N CYS A 16 -6.56 -2.76 -7.45
CA CYS A 16 -7.05 -3.26 -8.74
C CYS A 16 -6.87 -2.27 -9.92
N PRO A 17 -5.65 -2.11 -10.49
CA PRO A 17 -5.43 -1.25 -11.66
C PRO A 17 -6.18 -1.71 -12.93
N GLU A 18 -6.64 -2.96 -12.95
CA GLU A 18 -7.40 -3.59 -14.04
C GLU A 18 -8.86 -3.09 -14.14
N ILE A 19 -9.39 -2.45 -13.09
CA ILE A 19 -10.77 -1.94 -13.02
C ILE A 19 -10.84 -0.47 -13.49
N LEU A 20 -9.70 0.18 -13.69
CA LEU A 20 -9.62 1.58 -14.10
C LEU A 20 -9.90 1.76 -15.60
N THR A 21 -10.61 2.83 -15.94
CA THR A 21 -10.81 3.25 -17.35
C THR A 21 -9.47 3.66 -17.99
N GLY A 22 -9.36 3.61 -19.32
CA GLY A 22 -8.10 3.85 -20.02
C GLY A 22 -7.44 5.19 -19.72
N ASP A 23 -8.22 6.23 -19.38
CA ASP A 23 -7.71 7.56 -19.02
C ASP A 23 -7.16 7.58 -17.59
N GLN A 24 -7.86 6.93 -16.65
CA GLN A 24 -7.42 6.78 -15.27
C GLN A 24 -6.15 5.95 -15.16
N GLN A 25 -6.02 4.90 -15.99
CA GLN A 25 -4.78 4.14 -16.09
C GLN A 25 -3.62 5.04 -16.49
N ARG A 26 -3.74 5.84 -17.57
CA ARG A 26 -2.66 6.73 -18.01
C ARG A 26 -2.21 7.71 -16.91
N ILE A 27 -3.16 8.23 -16.16
CA ILE A 27 -2.90 9.13 -15.03
C ILE A 27 -2.15 8.42 -13.90
N GLU A 28 -2.58 7.21 -13.52
CA GLU A 28 -1.88 6.39 -12.53
C GLU A 28 -0.46 6.02 -12.97
N TRP A 29 -0.26 5.67 -14.24
CA TRP A 29 1.06 5.42 -14.80
C TRP A 29 1.97 6.64 -14.70
N PHE A 30 1.44 7.82 -15.05
CA PHE A 30 2.16 9.09 -14.91
C PHE A 30 2.48 9.40 -13.46
N CYS A 31 1.53 9.25 -12.55
CA CYS A 31 1.70 9.55 -11.14
C CYS A 31 2.72 8.63 -10.47
N ASN A 32 2.70 7.34 -10.82
CA ASN A 32 3.70 6.39 -10.36
C ASN A 32 5.10 6.70 -10.92
N HIS A 33 5.20 7.11 -12.19
CA HIS A 33 6.46 7.54 -12.78
C HIS A 33 7.01 8.79 -12.08
N PHE A 34 6.16 9.80 -11.88
CA PHE A 34 6.50 11.03 -11.17
C PHE A 34 6.94 10.74 -9.74
N ALA A 35 6.16 9.98 -8.97
CA ALA A 35 6.47 9.64 -7.59
C ALA A 35 7.81 8.90 -7.49
N GLY A 36 8.06 7.94 -8.39
CA GLY A 36 9.33 7.23 -8.46
C GLY A 36 10.51 8.16 -8.77
N ALA A 37 10.36 9.10 -9.71
CA ALA A 37 11.40 10.06 -10.05
C ALA A 37 11.66 11.08 -8.94
N PHE A 38 10.61 11.49 -8.23
CA PHE A 38 10.68 12.42 -7.10
C PHE A 38 11.35 11.77 -5.88
N LEU A 39 10.95 10.55 -5.52
CA LEU A 39 11.49 9.82 -4.37
C LEU A 39 12.89 9.27 -4.64
N VAL A 40 13.17 8.89 -5.90
CA VAL A 40 14.44 8.29 -6.31
C VAL A 40 14.97 9.02 -7.55
N PRO A 41 15.62 10.19 -7.35
CA PRO A 41 16.20 10.96 -8.44
C PRO A 41 17.23 10.15 -9.23
N LYS A 42 17.28 10.33 -10.55
CA LYS A 42 18.17 9.57 -11.44
C LYS A 42 19.64 9.68 -11.02
N ASP A 43 20.11 10.91 -10.80
CA ASP A 43 21.52 11.14 -10.52
C ASP A 43 21.91 10.58 -9.14
N ALA A 44 21.03 10.73 -8.15
CA ALA A 44 21.21 10.12 -6.83
C ALA A 44 21.31 8.59 -6.93
N LEU A 45 20.40 7.95 -7.67
CA LEU A 45 20.40 6.49 -7.87
C LEU A 45 21.68 6.01 -8.57
N LEU A 46 22.10 6.66 -9.65
CA LEU A 46 23.32 6.30 -10.39
C LEU A 46 24.60 6.60 -9.59
N SER A 47 24.54 7.56 -8.65
CA SER A 47 25.66 7.90 -7.78
C SER A 47 25.84 6.94 -6.59
N HIS A 48 24.81 6.16 -6.27
CA HIS A 48 24.76 5.25 -5.13
C HIS A 48 25.83 4.15 -5.23
N GLU A 49 26.55 3.89 -4.14
CA GLU A 49 27.70 2.98 -4.09
C GLU A 49 27.34 1.58 -4.60
N ILE A 50 26.31 0.97 -4.01
CA ILE A 50 25.81 -0.35 -4.43
C ILE A 50 25.45 -0.38 -5.93
N VAL A 51 24.84 0.69 -6.46
CA VAL A 51 24.43 0.74 -7.87
C VAL A 51 25.63 0.86 -8.82
N LYS A 52 26.72 1.50 -8.38
CA LYS A 52 27.97 1.58 -9.14
C LYS A 52 28.72 0.27 -9.17
N GLU A 53 28.73 -0.46 -8.06
CA GLU A 53 29.47 -1.72 -7.90
C GLU A 53 28.73 -2.92 -8.50
N THR A 54 27.39 -2.87 -8.53
CA THR A 54 26.56 -3.95 -9.08
C THR A 54 26.68 -4.01 -10.60
N LYS A 55 27.04 -5.18 -11.13
CA LYS A 55 27.03 -5.45 -12.57
C LYS A 55 25.60 -5.70 -13.05
N SER A 56 25.36 -5.49 -14.35
CA SER A 56 24.08 -5.88 -14.97
C SER A 56 23.79 -7.34 -14.62
N GLU A 57 22.55 -7.61 -14.17
CA GLU A 57 21.99 -8.93 -13.82
C GLU A 57 22.21 -9.45 -12.39
N GLU A 58 23.04 -8.82 -11.55
CA GLU A 58 23.25 -9.23 -10.14
C GLU A 58 22.28 -8.57 -9.13
N TRP A 59 21.07 -8.22 -9.57
CA TRP A 59 20.09 -7.48 -8.76
C TRP A 59 19.27 -8.38 -7.83
N SER A 60 19.92 -8.94 -6.81
CA SER A 60 19.25 -9.76 -5.80
C SER A 60 18.27 -8.96 -4.94
N GLN A 61 17.33 -9.65 -4.28
CA GLN A 61 16.40 -8.96 -3.37
C GLN A 61 17.08 -8.23 -2.23
N ASP A 62 18.20 -8.75 -1.73
CA ASP A 62 18.91 -8.13 -0.61
C ASP A 62 19.66 -6.88 -1.06
N VAL A 63 20.20 -6.88 -2.28
CA VAL A 63 20.77 -5.69 -2.93
C VAL A 63 19.68 -4.61 -3.10
N LEU A 64 18.52 -4.98 -3.63
CA LEU A 64 17.40 -4.05 -3.82
C LEU A 64 16.88 -3.50 -2.49
N LYS A 65 16.80 -4.32 -1.44
CA LYS A 65 16.41 -3.89 -0.09
C LYS A 65 17.41 -2.92 0.53
N ALA A 66 18.71 -3.15 0.33
CA ALA A 66 19.75 -2.27 0.84
C ALA A 66 19.60 -0.86 0.25
N ILE A 67 19.48 -0.75 -1.07
CA ILE A 67 19.26 0.53 -1.75
C ILE A 67 17.93 1.16 -1.33
N ALA A 68 16.86 0.37 -1.25
CA ALA A 68 15.53 0.85 -0.88
C ALA A 68 15.48 1.45 0.53
N LYS A 69 16.29 0.92 1.45
CA LYS A 69 16.42 1.41 2.83
C LYS A 69 16.96 2.84 2.88
N ASP A 70 17.85 3.20 1.96
CA ASP A 70 18.47 4.52 1.92
C ASP A 70 17.53 5.57 1.33
N PHE A 71 16.77 5.18 0.29
CA PHE A 71 15.73 6.02 -0.31
C PHE A 71 14.38 6.00 0.44
N LYS A 72 14.21 5.15 1.46
CA LYS A 72 12.96 4.96 2.22
C LYS A 72 11.75 4.57 1.35
N VAL A 73 11.99 3.74 0.35
CA VAL A 73 10.96 3.22 -0.56
C VAL A 73 10.90 1.69 -0.52
N SER A 74 10.00 1.07 -1.29
CA SER A 74 9.99 -0.38 -1.43
C SER A 74 11.09 -0.87 -2.40
N PRO A 75 11.54 -2.13 -2.29
CA PRO A 75 12.47 -2.73 -3.25
C PRO A 75 11.95 -2.69 -4.70
N GLU A 76 10.64 -2.79 -4.87
CA GLU A 76 9.98 -2.71 -6.18
C GLU A 76 10.11 -1.32 -6.81
N VAL A 77 10.02 -0.24 -6.02
CA VAL A 77 10.26 1.12 -6.51
C VAL A 77 11.68 1.26 -7.04
N ILE A 78 12.68 0.73 -6.31
CA ILE A 78 14.08 0.72 -6.76
C ILE A 78 14.22 -0.05 -8.06
N LEU A 79 13.70 -1.28 -8.13
CA LEU A 79 13.79 -2.11 -9.32
C LEU A 79 13.17 -1.43 -10.55
N ARG A 80 11.98 -0.83 -10.40
CA ARG A 80 11.31 -0.08 -11.47
C ARG A 80 12.16 1.11 -11.92
N ARG A 81 12.81 1.81 -11.00
CA ARG A 81 13.71 2.93 -11.34
C ARG A 81 14.96 2.46 -12.05
N LEU A 82 15.55 1.33 -11.66
CA LEU A 82 16.70 0.73 -12.34
C LEU A 82 16.37 0.34 -13.79
N VAL A 83 15.17 -0.18 -14.06
CA VAL A 83 14.69 -0.42 -15.43
C VAL A 83 14.58 0.88 -16.22
N ILE A 84 13.96 1.92 -15.63
CA ILE A 84 13.79 3.23 -16.30
C ILE A 84 15.14 3.87 -16.67
N VAL A 85 16.18 3.69 -15.84
CA VAL A 85 17.53 4.22 -16.13
C VAL A 85 18.41 3.26 -16.94
N GLY A 86 17.87 2.11 -17.37
CA GLY A 86 18.56 1.14 -18.24
C GLY A 86 19.61 0.26 -17.54
N LYS A 87 19.55 0.12 -16.21
CA LYS A 87 20.45 -0.75 -15.43
C LYS A 87 19.95 -2.19 -15.29
N VAL A 88 18.67 -2.41 -15.56
CA VAL A 88 17.97 -3.70 -15.46
C VAL A 88 17.09 -3.85 -16.70
N SER A 89 17.01 -5.06 -17.24
CA SER A 89 16.13 -5.33 -18.38
C SER A 89 14.65 -5.38 -17.95
N PRO A 90 13.70 -4.96 -18.80
CA PRO A 90 12.28 -5.12 -18.51
C PRO A 90 11.86 -6.57 -18.22
N GLU A 91 12.53 -7.53 -18.85
CA GLU A 91 12.30 -8.96 -18.69
C GLU A 91 12.61 -9.41 -17.25
N PHE A 92 13.78 -9.02 -16.73
CA PHE A 92 14.17 -9.31 -15.34
C PHE A 92 13.20 -8.71 -14.33
N TYR A 93 12.68 -7.52 -14.60
CA TYR A 93 11.65 -6.91 -13.76
C TYR A 93 10.35 -7.73 -13.74
N SER A 94 9.91 -8.25 -14.90
CA SER A 94 8.74 -9.10 -14.98
C SER A 94 8.91 -10.39 -14.18
N GLU A 95 10.08 -11.03 -14.30
CA GLU A 95 10.43 -12.23 -13.53
C GLU A 95 10.42 -11.98 -12.01
N MET A 96 11.06 -10.90 -11.56
CA MET A 96 11.12 -10.55 -10.15
C MET A 96 9.74 -10.19 -9.59
N ARG A 97 8.90 -9.53 -10.38
CA ARG A 97 7.51 -9.20 -10.00
C ARG A 97 6.67 -10.45 -9.83
N GLU A 98 6.76 -11.41 -10.75
CA GLU A 98 6.07 -12.69 -10.63
C GLU A 98 6.57 -13.49 -9.42
N PHE A 99 7.88 -13.44 -9.15
CA PHE A 99 8.43 -14.03 -7.94
C PHE A 99 7.82 -13.41 -6.66
N TRP A 100 7.77 -12.07 -6.56
CA TRP A 100 7.13 -11.39 -5.42
C TRP A 100 5.66 -11.75 -5.25
N LYS A 101 4.87 -11.73 -6.34
CA LYS A 101 3.47 -12.18 -6.31
C LYS A 101 3.34 -13.61 -5.78
N SER A 102 4.24 -14.51 -6.18
CA SER A 102 4.22 -15.90 -5.72
C SER A 102 4.47 -16.04 -4.21
N LEU A 103 5.30 -15.15 -3.63
CA LEU A 103 5.56 -15.10 -2.19
C LEU A 103 4.33 -14.56 -1.46
N GLU A 104 3.72 -13.49 -1.97
CA GLU A 104 2.50 -12.91 -1.41
C GLU A 104 1.36 -13.94 -1.40
N ALA A 105 1.11 -14.63 -2.52
CA ALA A 105 0.10 -15.67 -2.63
C ALA A 105 0.29 -16.81 -1.62
N LYS A 106 1.54 -17.16 -1.28
CA LYS A 106 1.86 -18.13 -0.22
C LYS A 106 1.59 -17.58 1.18
N THR A 107 1.81 -16.29 1.42
CA THR A 107 1.52 -15.63 2.71
C THR A 107 0.03 -15.35 2.94
N VAL A 108 -0.77 -15.11 1.89
CA VAL A 108 -2.23 -14.90 1.99
C VAL A 108 -2.93 -16.12 2.64
N LYS A 109 -2.36 -17.32 2.52
CA LYS A 109 -2.89 -18.52 3.20
C LYS A 109 -2.74 -18.52 4.73
N ARG A 110 -2.07 -17.54 5.35
CA ARG A 110 -1.84 -17.50 6.82
C ARG A 110 -2.52 -16.36 7.58
N GLY A 111 -3.26 -15.47 6.91
CA GLY A 111 -3.94 -14.36 7.58
C GLY A 111 -5.24 -13.99 6.88
N GLY A 112 -6.33 -14.67 7.21
CA GLY A 112 -7.65 -14.21 6.80
C GLY A 112 -7.88 -12.76 7.24
N ARG A 113 -8.57 -11.98 6.40
CA ARG A 113 -8.97 -10.60 6.72
C ARG A 113 -9.59 -10.58 8.12
N LYS A 114 -9.20 -9.61 8.95
CA LYS A 114 -9.75 -9.40 10.31
C LYS A 114 -10.56 -8.11 10.33
N PRO A 115 -11.82 -8.12 9.85
CA PRO A 115 -12.60 -6.89 9.64
C PRO A 115 -12.76 -6.04 10.90
N ALA A 116 -12.86 -6.66 12.07
CA ALA A 116 -12.95 -5.96 13.34
C ALA A 116 -11.67 -5.14 13.65
N LYS A 117 -10.48 -5.72 13.46
CA LYS A 117 -9.20 -5.02 13.64
C LYS A 117 -9.00 -3.92 12.59
N GLU A 118 -9.41 -4.19 11.35
CA GLU A 118 -9.32 -3.23 10.25
C GLU A 118 -10.21 -2.01 10.50
N CYS A 119 -11.43 -2.22 11.01
CA CYS A 119 -12.37 -1.16 11.37
C CYS A 119 -11.79 -0.22 12.43
N ILE A 120 -11.25 -0.77 13.53
CA ILE A 120 -10.62 0.03 14.59
C ILE A 120 -9.45 0.86 14.04
N ARG A 121 -8.62 0.26 13.18
CA ARG A 121 -7.50 0.95 12.54
C ARG A 121 -7.94 2.09 11.63
N LYS A 122 -9.04 1.91 10.87
CA LYS A 122 -9.57 2.92 9.93
C LYS A 122 -10.29 4.07 10.64
N ASN A 123 -11.04 3.75 11.69
CA ASN A 123 -11.95 4.69 12.34
C ASN A 123 -11.40 5.29 13.64
N SER A 124 -10.16 5.01 14.05
CA SER A 124 -9.55 5.38 15.35
C SER A 124 -10.23 4.73 16.57
N PRO A 125 -9.47 4.17 17.53
CA PRO A 125 -10.05 3.56 18.74
C PRO A 125 -11.00 4.48 19.52
N VAL A 126 -10.70 5.79 19.56
CA VAL A 126 -11.48 6.79 20.30
C VAL A 126 -12.87 6.97 19.68
N PHE A 127 -12.94 7.15 18.37
CA PHE A 127 -14.23 7.33 17.69
C PHE A 127 -15.04 6.04 17.70
N VAL A 128 -14.40 4.87 17.52
CA VAL A 128 -15.10 3.58 17.69
C VAL A 128 -15.70 3.46 19.10
N SER A 129 -14.96 3.88 20.14
CA SER A 129 -15.46 3.87 21.52
C SER A 129 -16.68 4.79 21.69
N TYR A 130 -16.64 6.00 21.13
CA TYR A 130 -17.78 6.93 21.18
C TYR A 130 -19.02 6.39 20.47
N VAL A 131 -18.88 5.76 19.31
CA VAL A 131 -20.01 5.15 18.59
C VAL A 131 -20.61 4.01 19.43
N LEU A 132 -19.77 3.16 20.04
CA LEU A 132 -20.25 2.08 20.91
C LEU A 132 -20.92 2.62 22.18
N GLU A 133 -20.42 3.71 22.77
CA GLU A 133 -21.00 4.35 23.94
C GLU A 133 -22.34 5.03 23.61
N ALA A 134 -22.46 5.66 22.45
CA ALA A 134 -23.72 6.24 21.98
C ALA A 134 -24.79 5.16 21.80
N TYR A 135 -24.40 3.99 21.29
CA TYR A 135 -25.29 2.83 21.22
C TYR A 135 -25.66 2.31 22.62
N ASP A 136 -24.71 2.22 23.56
CA ASP A 136 -24.97 1.78 24.94
C ASP A 136 -25.90 2.75 25.71
N LYS A 137 -25.99 4.01 25.27
CA LYS A 137 -26.89 5.04 25.80
C LYS A 137 -28.21 5.14 25.03
N ASP A 138 -28.51 4.19 24.14
CA ASP A 138 -29.70 4.17 23.29
C ASP A 138 -29.88 5.45 22.44
N LEU A 139 -28.79 6.18 22.14
CA LEU A 139 -28.82 7.38 21.30
C LEU A 139 -28.85 7.07 19.81
N ILE A 140 -28.35 5.89 19.43
CA ILE A 140 -28.29 5.41 18.05
C ILE A 140 -28.67 3.94 17.99
N SER A 141 -29.16 3.49 16.84
CA SER A 141 -29.52 2.09 16.63
C SER A 141 -28.31 1.22 16.30
N TYR A 142 -28.51 -0.10 16.37
CA TYR A 142 -27.48 -1.07 15.98
C TYR A 142 -27.12 -0.98 14.48
N HIS A 143 -28.05 -0.50 13.65
CA HIS A 143 -27.80 -0.22 12.23
C HIS A 143 -26.94 1.02 12.05
N ASP A 144 -27.20 2.08 12.83
CA ASP A 144 -26.39 3.30 12.79
C ASP A 144 -24.92 3.01 13.16
N VAL A 145 -24.68 2.11 14.13
CA VAL A 145 -23.32 1.64 14.45
C VAL A 145 -22.63 1.00 13.24
N ALA A 146 -23.35 0.13 12.53
CA ALA A 146 -22.82 -0.54 11.34
C ALA A 146 -22.49 0.47 10.23
N ASP A 147 -23.35 1.47 10.05
CA ASP A 147 -23.19 2.50 9.02
C ASP A 147 -22.03 3.45 9.38
N TYR A 148 -21.99 3.97 10.60
CA TYR A 148 -20.94 4.88 11.08
C TYR A 148 -19.55 4.22 11.08
N LEU A 149 -19.48 2.93 11.41
CA LEU A 149 -18.23 2.18 11.38
C LEU A 149 -17.93 1.56 10.01
N SER A 150 -18.84 1.72 9.05
CA SER A 150 -18.77 1.13 7.71
C SER A 150 -18.43 -0.37 7.75
N ILE A 151 -19.10 -1.11 8.64
CA ILE A 151 -18.86 -2.55 8.86
C ILE A 151 -20.15 -3.33 8.97
N ARG A 152 -20.13 -4.59 8.52
CA ARG A 152 -21.24 -5.52 8.73
C ARG A 152 -21.48 -5.76 10.22
N THR A 153 -22.76 -5.72 10.61
CA THR A 153 -23.26 -5.91 11.98
C THR A 153 -22.68 -7.11 12.72
N LYS A 154 -22.39 -8.22 12.01
CA LYS A 154 -21.80 -9.44 12.60
C LYS A 154 -20.42 -9.26 13.24
N TYR A 155 -19.69 -8.19 12.90
CA TYR A 155 -18.36 -7.91 13.45
C TYR A 155 -18.38 -6.94 14.63
N ILE A 156 -19.51 -6.28 14.92
CA ILE A 156 -19.64 -5.32 16.02
C ILE A 156 -19.31 -5.97 17.39
N PRO A 157 -19.73 -7.21 17.70
CA PRO A 157 -19.36 -7.85 18.98
C PRO A 157 -17.85 -8.04 19.14
N GLU A 158 -17.16 -8.40 18.05
CA GLU A 158 -15.70 -8.56 18.06
C GLU A 158 -14.99 -7.21 18.23
N ILE A 159 -15.48 -6.15 17.58
CA ILE A 159 -14.97 -4.78 17.75
C ILE A 159 -15.08 -4.35 19.21
N ARG A 160 -16.25 -4.55 19.82
CA ARG A 160 -16.50 -4.18 21.23
C ARG A 160 -15.52 -4.89 22.17
N ARG A 161 -15.22 -6.17 21.93
CA ARG A 161 -14.23 -6.92 22.72
C ARG A 161 -12.84 -6.30 22.57
N LEU A 162 -12.39 -6.05 21.34
CA LEU A 162 -11.06 -5.53 21.05
C LEU A 162 -10.83 -4.12 21.64
N VAL A 163 -11.85 -3.26 21.62
CA VAL A 163 -11.78 -1.92 22.22
C VAL A 163 -11.62 -2.00 23.74
N ARG A 164 -12.35 -2.90 24.41
CA ARG A 164 -12.23 -3.11 25.87
C ARG A 164 -10.88 -3.70 26.30
N GLU A 165 -10.26 -4.52 25.45
CA GLU A 165 -8.93 -5.08 25.70
C GLU A 165 -7.79 -4.06 25.51
N SER A 166 -8.08 -2.92 24.88
CA SER A 166 -7.10 -1.88 24.54
C SER A 166 -7.19 -0.63 25.44
N ALA A 167 -8.13 -0.61 26.40
CA ALA A 167 -8.36 0.45 27.38
C ALA A 167 -7.83 0.04 28.75
#